data_AF-A0A964FNQ6-F1
#
_entry.id   AF-A0A964FNQ6-F1
#
_cell.length_a   1.000
_cell.length_b   1.000
_cell.length_c   1.000
_cell.angle_alpha   90.00
_cell.angle_beta   90.00
_cell.angle_gamma   90.00
#
_symmetry.space_group_name_H-M   'P 1'
#
loop_
_entity.id
_entity.type
_entity.pdbx_description
1 polymer ?
#
loop_
_entity_poly.entity_id
_entity_poly.type
_entity_poly.pdbx_seq_one_letter_code
_entity_poly.pdbx_strand_id
1 'polypeptide(L)'
;MILLSKKQIFAILLALGLTNLSSCAKDTGVSAPIAQANSIAQRLVSSAVAQQPNSPKFGQPIACTLGKDCFVMHYFDRDPSPAAVEFGCGRQTYDGHDGIDFAIPDAKAMAKGVPVVASAAGKVLRVRDGVVDRRLQNQTDKTSVAGTECGNGMVIDHGAGWEAQYCHLRQNSVVVKPGMQVQKGTVLGMVGNSGEASFPHVHVTFRYQGKPVDPFVGPDAKIGCNTARNPIWDKPIDYVPTGLIRAGFAPKQPDENTVWAGQFSETALPVNSPVLLFWVQSYGVLKGDREQYKIFAPDGKTIVNDSKEIPAPSRTWLPYAGKRNSTNSPLTPGVWRAEYRLTRGDRVLAEVKREVELR
;
A
#
# COMPACT_ATOMS: atom_id res chain seq x y z
N MET A 1 17.83 -43.33 -60.10
CA MET A 1 17.27 -44.21 -59.07
C MET A 1 15.82 -43.82 -58.88
N ILE A 2 14.89 -44.41 -59.63
CA ILE A 2 14.25 -45.71 -59.34
C ILE A 2 13.36 -45.57 -58.09
N LEU A 3 12.08 -45.22 -58.29
CA LEU A 3 10.88 -46.12 -58.31
C LEU A 3 10.31 -46.21 -56.87
N LEU A 4 9.02 -46.16 -56.55
CA LEU A 4 7.78 -46.21 -57.32
C LEU A 4 6.59 -45.83 -56.41
N SER A 5 5.60 -45.21 -57.03
CA SER A 5 4.24 -45.00 -56.55
C SER A 5 3.28 -46.15 -56.97
N LYS A 6 2.03 -46.05 -56.47
CA LYS A 6 0.73 -46.53 -57.02
C LYS A 6 0.28 -47.94 -56.62
N LYS A 7 -0.98 -48.05 -56.15
CA LYS A 7 -2.17 -48.54 -56.89
C LYS A 7 -3.31 -48.85 -55.90
N GLN A 8 -4.47 -48.19 -56.00
CA GLN A 8 -5.69 -48.52 -56.76
C GLN A 8 -6.69 -49.42 -55.98
N ILE A 9 -7.90 -48.91 -55.69
CA ILE A 9 -9.23 -49.21 -56.31
C ILE A 9 -9.72 -50.64 -56.03
N PHE A 10 -10.87 -50.81 -55.36
CA PHE A 10 -12.12 -51.38 -55.93
C PHE A 10 -13.27 -51.48 -54.90
N ALA A 11 -14.47 -51.17 -55.40
CA ALA A 11 -15.77 -51.31 -54.76
C ALA A 11 -16.33 -52.73 -54.93
N ILE A 12 -17.17 -53.21 -54.00
CA ILE A 12 -18.19 -54.25 -54.26
C ILE A 12 -19.48 -53.91 -53.50
N LEU A 13 -20.54 -53.71 -54.29
CA LEU A 13 -21.96 -53.76 -53.94
C LEU A 13 -22.47 -55.21 -54.06
N LEU A 14 -23.59 -55.50 -53.39
CA LEU A 14 -24.57 -56.62 -53.50
C LEU A 14 -24.76 -57.28 -52.12
N ALA A 15 -25.96 -57.64 -51.64
CA ALA A 15 -27.28 -57.68 -52.25
C ALA A 15 -28.35 -57.85 -51.15
N LEU A 16 -29.54 -57.31 -51.44
CA LEU A 16 -30.89 -57.87 -51.24
C LEU A 16 -31.26 -58.59 -49.93
N GLY A 17 -32.34 -58.12 -49.29
CA GLY A 17 -33.10 -58.93 -48.34
C GLY A 17 -34.15 -58.17 -47.55
N LEU A 18 -35.18 -57.65 -48.21
CA LEU A 18 -36.44 -57.26 -47.57
C LEU A 18 -37.12 -58.52 -46.99
N THR A 19 -37.48 -58.51 -45.71
CA THR A 19 -38.71 -59.13 -45.21
C THR A 19 -39.16 -58.45 -43.91
N ASN A 20 -40.40 -57.95 -43.95
CA ASN A 20 -41.19 -57.60 -42.78
C ASN A 20 -41.53 -58.87 -41.98
N LEU A 21 -41.74 -58.75 -40.68
CA LEU A 21 -43.00 -59.09 -39.99
C LEU A 21 -42.82 -58.99 -38.46
N SER A 22 -43.62 -58.10 -37.87
CA SER A 22 -44.54 -58.40 -36.77
C SER A 22 -44.01 -59.00 -35.45
N SER A 23 -43.87 -58.10 -34.48
CA SER A 23 -44.54 -58.15 -33.16
C SER A 23 -44.96 -59.50 -32.56
N CYS A 24 -44.39 -59.83 -31.40
CA CYS A 24 -45.03 -60.15 -30.10
C CYS A 24 -43.99 -60.89 -29.24
N ALA A 25 -43.40 -60.25 -28.24
CA ALA A 25 -43.85 -60.17 -26.84
C ALA A 25 -43.27 -61.29 -25.93
N LYS A 26 -42.45 -60.82 -24.97
CA LYS A 26 -42.14 -61.35 -23.63
C LYS A 26 -41.55 -62.76 -23.52
N ASP A 27 -40.32 -62.87 -23.00
CA ASP A 27 -40.13 -63.28 -21.60
C ASP A 27 -38.66 -63.25 -21.12
N THR A 28 -38.54 -63.09 -19.79
CA THR A 28 -37.51 -63.60 -18.88
C THR A 28 -36.01 -63.38 -19.12
N GLY A 29 -35.39 -62.69 -18.15
CA GLY A 29 -34.36 -63.31 -17.31
C GLY A 29 -32.90 -63.36 -17.79
N VAL A 30 -32.08 -62.53 -17.13
CA VAL A 30 -30.69 -62.79 -16.67
C VAL A 30 -29.60 -63.05 -17.74
N SER A 31 -28.62 -62.13 -17.82
CA SER A 31 -27.17 -62.37 -17.58
C SER A 31 -26.23 -61.53 -18.48
N ALA A 32 -25.36 -60.77 -17.78
CA ALA A 32 -24.02 -60.27 -18.14
C ALA A 32 -23.86 -59.28 -19.33
N PRO A 33 -22.79 -58.43 -19.37
CA PRO A 33 -21.60 -58.41 -18.52
C PRO A 33 -21.28 -57.08 -17.82
N ILE A 34 -20.47 -57.23 -16.77
CA ILE A 34 -19.78 -56.20 -15.99
C ILE A 34 -18.82 -55.44 -16.90
N ALA A 35 -19.25 -54.31 -17.47
CA ALA A 35 -18.37 -53.27 -18.01
C ALA A 35 -19.17 -52.01 -18.37
N GLN A 36 -19.79 -51.34 -17.39
CA GLN A 36 -20.12 -49.89 -17.45
C GLN A 36 -20.70 -49.39 -16.12
N ALA A 37 -20.08 -49.76 -15.00
CA ALA A 37 -20.27 -49.09 -13.72
C ALA A 37 -19.14 -48.07 -13.53
N ASN A 38 -19.08 -47.03 -14.37
CA ASN A 38 -18.21 -45.87 -14.20
C ASN A 38 -18.63 -44.72 -15.14
N SER A 39 -19.79 -44.12 -14.91
CA SER A 39 -20.11 -42.80 -15.49
C SER A 39 -21.19 -42.00 -14.76
N ILE A 40 -21.59 -42.37 -13.53
CA ILE A 40 -22.56 -41.59 -12.72
C ILE A 40 -22.02 -41.30 -11.32
N ALA A 41 -20.71 -41.05 -11.21
CA ALA A 41 -20.06 -40.50 -10.01
C ALA A 41 -19.10 -39.34 -10.33
N GLN A 42 -19.25 -38.71 -11.50
CA GLN A 42 -18.48 -37.54 -11.92
C GLN A 42 -19.38 -36.47 -12.53
N ARG A 43 -20.45 -36.07 -11.83
CA ARG A 43 -21.20 -34.83 -12.12
C ARG A 43 -21.74 -34.17 -10.85
N LEU A 44 -20.92 -34.09 -9.81
CA LEU A 44 -21.15 -33.18 -8.68
C LEU A 44 -19.80 -32.68 -8.14
N VAL A 45 -18.90 -32.23 -9.02
CA VAL A 45 -18.01 -31.13 -8.63
C VAL A 45 -18.83 -29.89 -8.91
N SER A 46 -19.64 -29.51 -7.92
CA SER A 46 -20.25 -28.20 -7.90
C SER A 46 -19.09 -27.21 -7.84
N SER A 47 -18.69 -26.72 -9.00
CA SER A 47 -17.90 -25.50 -9.16
C SER A 47 -18.77 -24.29 -8.78
N ALA A 48 -19.43 -24.37 -7.62
CA ALA A 48 -19.80 -23.18 -6.90
C ALA A 48 -18.48 -22.55 -6.48
N VAL A 49 -17.96 -21.68 -7.35
CA VAL A 49 -17.07 -20.61 -6.92
C VAL A 49 -17.81 -19.95 -5.77
N ALA A 50 -17.37 -20.26 -4.54
CA ALA A 50 -17.98 -19.71 -3.35
C ALA A 50 -17.84 -18.19 -3.44
N GLN A 51 -18.93 -17.54 -3.81
CA GLN A 51 -19.08 -16.10 -3.77
C GLN A 51 -18.91 -15.69 -2.31
N GLN A 52 -17.69 -15.27 -1.91
CA GLN A 52 -17.22 -15.06 -0.51
C GLN A 52 -18.32 -14.54 0.43
N PRO A 53 -19.11 -15.43 1.09
CA PRO A 53 -20.38 -15.00 1.69
C PRO A 53 -20.20 -14.22 2.99
N ASN A 54 -18.97 -14.12 3.52
CA ASN A 54 -18.69 -13.64 4.87
C ASN A 54 -17.42 -12.78 4.96
N SER A 55 -17.01 -12.07 3.90
CA SER A 55 -15.85 -11.17 4.01
C SER A 55 -16.18 -10.01 4.98
N PRO A 56 -15.43 -9.85 6.08
CA PRO A 56 -15.61 -8.73 6.98
C PRO A 56 -15.46 -7.43 6.19
N LYS A 57 -16.38 -6.47 6.41
CA LYS A 57 -16.29 -5.14 5.82
C LYS A 57 -15.23 -4.34 6.57
N PHE A 58 -13.99 -4.42 6.11
CA PHE A 58 -12.84 -3.79 6.73
C PHE A 58 -12.85 -2.27 6.50
N GLY A 59 -12.85 -1.51 7.58
CA GLY A 59 -12.66 -0.06 7.55
C GLY A 59 -11.20 0.33 7.60
N GLN A 60 -10.96 1.64 7.45
CA GLN A 60 -9.65 2.25 7.64
C GLN A 60 -9.10 1.97 9.06
N PRO A 61 -7.85 1.49 9.21
CA PRO A 61 -7.29 1.05 10.50
C PRO A 61 -6.76 2.19 11.38
N ILE A 62 -6.96 3.44 10.99
CA ILE A 62 -6.38 4.63 11.62
C ILE A 62 -7.44 5.73 11.70
N ALA A 63 -7.55 6.40 12.84
CA ALA A 63 -8.50 7.49 13.07
C ALA A 63 -7.92 8.84 12.62
N CYS A 64 -7.90 9.05 11.31
CA CYS A 64 -7.40 10.26 10.67
C CYS A 64 -8.10 10.51 9.34
N THR A 65 -7.91 11.72 8.78
CA THR A 65 -8.39 12.03 7.43
C THR A 65 -7.28 11.77 6.42
N LEU A 66 -7.44 10.76 5.55
CA LEU A 66 -6.49 10.48 4.47
C LEU A 66 -6.35 11.68 3.53
N GLY A 67 -5.11 11.99 3.15
CA GLY A 67 -4.76 13.14 2.32
C GLY A 67 -4.69 14.48 3.07
N LYS A 68 -5.00 14.50 4.37
CA LYS A 68 -4.93 15.71 5.22
C LYS A 68 -4.04 15.49 6.44
N ASP A 69 -4.41 14.52 7.29
CA ASP A 69 -3.74 14.28 8.57
C ASP A 69 -2.85 13.03 8.54
N CYS A 70 -3.08 12.16 7.54
CA CYS A 70 -2.37 10.92 7.31
C CYS A 70 -2.44 10.54 5.83
N PHE A 71 -1.67 9.54 5.42
CA PHE A 71 -1.60 9.08 4.03
C PHE A 71 -1.14 7.62 3.97
N VAL A 72 -1.43 6.95 2.86
CA VAL A 72 -0.88 5.62 2.59
C VAL A 72 0.54 5.82 2.07
N MET A 73 1.53 5.42 2.88
CA MET A 73 2.94 5.53 2.53
C MET A 73 3.43 4.33 1.73
N HIS A 74 3.03 3.12 2.07
CA HIS A 74 3.40 1.95 1.28
C HIS A 74 2.19 1.06 1.05
N TYR A 75 2.09 0.55 -0.18
CA TYR A 75 1.08 -0.40 -0.61
C TYR A 75 1.65 -1.82 -0.62
N PHE A 76 0.76 -2.80 -0.68
CA PHE A 76 1.11 -4.21 -0.75
C PHE A 76 1.96 -4.49 -1.99
N ASP A 77 3.02 -5.28 -1.80
CA ASP A 77 3.87 -5.74 -2.90
C ASP A 77 3.25 -6.93 -3.63
N ARG A 78 2.91 -6.70 -4.89
CA ARG A 78 2.25 -7.66 -5.77
C ARG A 78 3.24 -8.38 -6.69
N ASP A 79 4.53 -8.06 -6.65
CA ASP A 79 5.57 -8.71 -7.44
C ASP A 79 6.61 -9.31 -6.49
N PRO A 80 6.76 -10.65 -6.42
CA PRO A 80 7.71 -11.31 -5.51
C PRO A 80 9.17 -11.18 -5.98
N SER A 81 9.52 -10.05 -6.60
CA SER A 81 10.84 -9.73 -7.10
C SER A 81 11.34 -8.42 -6.49
N PRO A 82 12.66 -8.19 -6.45
CA PRO A 82 13.23 -6.94 -5.97
C PRO A 82 12.73 -5.68 -6.68
N ALA A 83 12.08 -5.82 -7.84
CA ALA A 83 11.50 -4.69 -8.54
C ALA A 83 10.36 -4.06 -7.73
N ALA A 84 9.57 -4.87 -7.02
CA ALA A 84 8.38 -4.55 -6.25
C ALA A 84 7.34 -3.69 -7.01
N VAL A 85 6.08 -4.09 -6.95
CA VAL A 85 5.02 -3.33 -7.65
C VAL A 85 3.74 -3.38 -6.86
N GLU A 86 3.05 -2.26 -6.76
CA GLU A 86 1.71 -2.24 -6.18
C GLU A 86 0.64 -2.31 -7.28
N PHE A 87 -0.62 -2.54 -6.88
CA PHE A 87 -1.72 -2.87 -7.81
C PHE A 87 -1.98 -1.83 -8.93
N GLY A 88 -1.65 -0.57 -8.71
CA GLY A 88 -1.72 0.55 -9.64
C GLY A 88 -0.47 0.75 -10.51
N CYS A 89 0.48 -0.19 -10.48
CA CYS A 89 1.73 -0.19 -11.26
C CYS A 89 2.75 0.89 -10.90
N GLY A 90 2.59 1.55 -9.76
CA GLY A 90 3.59 2.43 -9.18
C GLY A 90 4.62 1.69 -8.33
N ARG A 91 5.49 2.48 -7.70
CA ARG A 91 6.66 2.02 -6.93
C ARG A 91 6.60 2.39 -5.46
N GLN A 92 5.41 2.71 -4.97
CA GLN A 92 5.18 3.09 -3.59
C GLN A 92 5.00 1.84 -2.69
N THR A 93 5.98 0.94 -2.77
CA THR A 93 6.07 -0.35 -2.07
C THR A 93 7.54 -0.83 -2.06
N TYR A 94 7.85 -1.97 -1.46
CA TYR A 94 9.17 -2.60 -1.51
C TYR A 94 9.06 -4.12 -1.45
N ASP A 95 10.15 -4.78 -1.85
CA ASP A 95 10.23 -6.24 -1.94
C ASP A 95 9.78 -6.91 -0.64
N GLY A 96 8.73 -7.72 -0.73
CA GLY A 96 8.17 -8.50 0.38
C GLY A 96 7.26 -7.71 1.33
N HIS A 97 6.84 -6.49 1.00
CA HIS A 97 5.89 -5.74 1.81
C HIS A 97 4.48 -6.37 1.72
N ASP A 98 4.02 -7.01 2.80
CA ASP A 98 2.81 -7.85 2.81
C ASP A 98 1.54 -7.12 3.34
N GLY A 99 1.57 -5.80 3.45
CA GLY A 99 0.49 -5.01 4.05
C GLY A 99 0.39 -3.60 3.50
N ILE A 100 -0.29 -2.73 4.25
CA ILE A 100 -0.46 -1.31 3.94
C ILE A 100 0.07 -0.47 5.11
N ASP A 101 0.92 0.50 4.80
CA ASP A 101 1.46 1.46 5.79
C ASP A 101 0.64 2.75 5.77
N PHE A 102 -0.14 2.98 6.83
CA PHE A 102 -0.85 4.23 7.05
C PHE A 102 0.01 5.15 7.92
N ALA A 103 0.65 6.13 7.29
CA ALA A 103 1.63 7.00 7.90
C ALA A 103 1.04 8.33 8.37
N ILE A 104 1.71 8.92 9.35
CA ILE A 104 1.47 10.28 9.83
C ILE A 104 2.72 11.14 9.56
N PRO A 105 2.60 12.48 9.57
CA PRO A 105 3.65 13.34 9.00
C PRO A 105 5.01 13.31 9.71
N ASP A 106 5.06 13.13 11.04
CA ASP A 106 6.29 13.17 11.82
C ASP A 106 6.10 12.69 13.28
N ALA A 107 7.21 12.66 14.03
CA ALA A 107 7.23 12.32 15.45
C ALA A 107 6.45 13.31 16.34
N LYS A 108 6.23 14.57 15.91
CA LYS A 108 5.40 15.52 16.67
C LYS A 108 3.92 15.17 16.54
N ALA A 109 3.46 14.76 15.35
CA ALA A 109 2.12 14.20 15.16
C ALA A 109 1.96 12.90 15.98
N MET A 110 2.98 12.03 15.98
CA MET A 110 3.01 10.82 16.80
C MET A 110 2.88 11.12 18.29
N ALA A 111 3.58 12.15 18.79
CA ALA A 111 3.50 12.56 20.19
C ALA A 111 2.11 13.07 20.59
N LYS A 112 1.42 13.81 19.70
CA LYS A 112 0.02 14.25 19.90
C LYS A 112 -0.96 13.07 20.00
N GLY A 113 -0.61 11.93 19.41
CA GLY A 113 -1.41 10.71 19.42
C GLY A 113 -2.38 10.65 18.25
N VAL A 114 -2.29 9.58 17.47
CA VAL A 114 -3.22 9.26 16.39
C VAL A 114 -3.74 7.84 16.63
N PRO A 115 -5.03 7.65 16.92
CA PRO A 115 -5.53 6.32 17.26
C PRO A 115 -5.44 5.33 16.10
N VAL A 116 -4.95 4.13 16.40
CA VAL A 116 -5.13 2.94 15.57
C VAL A 116 -6.43 2.27 16.00
N VAL A 117 -7.28 1.92 15.04
CA VAL A 117 -8.62 1.37 15.31
C VAL A 117 -8.80 0.04 14.59
N ALA A 118 -9.63 -0.83 15.17
CA ALA A 118 -9.95 -2.12 14.57
C ALA A 118 -10.71 -1.93 13.24
N SER A 119 -10.18 -2.49 12.16
CA SER A 119 -10.79 -2.43 10.83
C SER A 119 -12.11 -3.18 10.76
N ALA A 120 -12.31 -4.22 11.56
CA ALA A 120 -13.56 -4.97 11.63
C ALA A 120 -13.78 -5.51 13.05
N ALA A 121 -15.00 -6.00 13.33
CA ALA A 121 -15.28 -6.69 14.58
C ALA A 121 -14.53 -8.03 14.64
N GLY A 122 -14.05 -8.42 15.81
CA GLY A 122 -13.28 -9.66 15.95
C GLY A 122 -12.72 -9.88 17.35
N LYS A 123 -11.99 -10.98 17.51
CA LYS A 123 -11.35 -11.38 18.76
C LYS A 123 -9.84 -11.14 18.68
N VAL A 124 -9.29 -10.42 19.65
CA VAL A 124 -7.85 -10.23 19.76
C VAL A 124 -7.18 -11.56 20.10
N LEU A 125 -6.28 -12.04 19.23
CA LEU A 125 -5.57 -13.32 19.42
C LEU A 125 -4.27 -13.13 20.19
N ARG A 126 -3.47 -12.15 19.79
CA ARG A 126 -2.08 -11.95 20.24
C ARG A 126 -1.84 -10.45 20.37
N VAL A 127 -1.02 -10.07 21.36
CA VAL A 127 -0.62 -8.69 21.61
C VAL A 127 0.86 -8.66 21.97
N ARG A 128 1.58 -7.63 21.53
CA ARG A 128 2.90 -7.24 22.03
C ARG A 128 2.88 -5.75 22.35
N ASP A 129 3.45 -5.37 23.48
CA ASP A 129 3.71 -3.97 23.83
C ASP A 129 5.04 -3.84 24.59
N GLY A 130 5.57 -2.62 24.70
CA GLY A 130 6.80 -2.26 25.41
C GLY A 130 8.04 -2.06 24.52
N VAL A 131 7.96 -2.38 23.22
CA VAL A 131 9.03 -2.12 22.25
C VAL A 131 9.18 -0.60 22.06
N VAL A 132 10.41 -0.09 22.22
CA VAL A 132 10.71 1.34 22.13
C VAL A 132 10.47 1.86 20.71
N ASP A 133 9.86 3.05 20.61
CA ASP A 133 9.77 3.79 19.35
C ASP A 133 11.13 4.36 18.96
N ARG A 134 11.64 3.98 17.77
CA ARG A 134 12.87 4.55 17.21
C ARG A 134 12.87 4.44 15.69
N ARG A 135 13.37 5.48 15.03
CA ARG A 135 13.56 5.44 13.57
C ARG A 135 14.74 4.56 13.23
N LEU A 136 14.51 3.50 12.47
CA LEU A 136 15.59 2.73 11.85
C LEU A 136 16.04 3.41 10.56
N GLN A 137 17.36 3.50 10.37
CA GLN A 137 17.98 4.26 9.28
C GLN A 137 18.87 3.41 8.39
N ASN A 138 19.40 2.31 8.94
CA ASN A 138 20.40 1.49 8.27
C ASN A 138 20.21 0.00 8.61
N GLN A 139 21.04 -0.85 8.02
CA GLN A 139 20.95 -2.29 8.22
C GLN A 139 21.27 -2.72 9.66
N THR A 140 22.19 -2.03 10.35
CA THR A 140 22.51 -2.30 11.76
C THR A 140 21.30 -2.06 12.67
N ASP A 141 20.54 -0.99 12.40
CA ASP A 141 19.29 -0.71 13.10
C ASP A 141 18.28 -1.84 12.87
N LYS A 142 18.11 -2.29 11.62
CA LYS A 142 17.22 -3.42 11.27
C LYS A 142 17.60 -4.70 12.00
N THR A 143 18.88 -5.06 12.04
CA THR A 143 19.32 -6.26 12.76
C THR A 143 19.06 -6.18 14.26
N SER A 144 19.02 -4.97 14.83
CA SER A 144 18.79 -4.77 16.26
C SER A 144 17.33 -4.91 16.70
N VAL A 145 16.39 -5.13 15.76
CA VAL A 145 14.98 -5.41 16.06
C VAL A 145 14.55 -6.84 15.70
N ALA A 146 15.50 -7.72 15.34
CA ALA A 146 15.22 -9.11 14.99
C ALA A 146 14.36 -9.81 16.06
N GLY A 147 13.29 -10.50 15.65
CA GLY A 147 12.27 -11.11 16.52
C GLY A 147 11.19 -10.14 17.03
N THR A 148 11.35 -8.84 16.79
CA THR A 148 10.42 -7.77 17.15
C THR A 148 10.12 -6.84 15.98
N GLU A 149 10.20 -7.34 14.75
CA GLU A 149 10.04 -6.58 13.50
C GLU A 149 8.68 -5.87 13.44
N CYS A 150 7.60 -6.55 13.85
CA CYS A 150 6.27 -5.94 13.97
C CYS A 150 6.17 -4.86 15.07
N GLY A 151 7.15 -4.74 15.97
CA GLY A 151 7.10 -3.81 17.09
C GLY A 151 5.94 -4.12 18.05
N ASN A 152 5.32 -3.07 18.59
CA ASN A 152 4.08 -3.19 19.35
C ASN A 152 2.91 -3.37 18.40
N GLY A 153 1.97 -4.22 18.77
CA GLY A 153 0.96 -4.65 17.83
C GLY A 153 0.06 -5.75 18.34
N MET A 154 -0.82 -6.21 17.46
CA MET A 154 -1.76 -7.27 17.75
C MET A 154 -2.22 -7.98 16.48
N VAL A 155 -2.79 -9.16 16.68
CA VAL A 155 -3.53 -9.89 15.65
C VAL A 155 -4.97 -10.05 16.09
N ILE A 156 -5.92 -9.77 15.19
CA ILE A 156 -7.35 -9.91 15.42
C ILE A 156 -7.91 -10.96 14.46
N ASP A 157 -8.60 -11.95 15.02
CA ASP A 157 -9.39 -12.93 14.27
C ASP A 157 -10.79 -12.35 14.01
N HIS A 158 -11.16 -12.28 12.74
CA HIS A 158 -12.45 -11.78 12.29
C HIS A 158 -13.43 -12.90 11.92
N GLY A 159 -13.05 -14.16 12.15
CA GLY A 159 -13.82 -15.34 11.78
C GLY A 159 -13.69 -15.70 10.31
N ALA A 160 -14.19 -16.89 9.95
CA ALA A 160 -14.18 -17.42 8.58
C ALA A 160 -12.78 -17.44 7.91
N GLY A 161 -11.71 -17.51 8.70
CA GLY A 161 -10.33 -17.53 8.22
C GLY A 161 -9.72 -16.15 7.92
N TRP A 162 -10.40 -15.06 8.28
CA TRP A 162 -9.88 -13.70 8.15
C TRP A 162 -9.14 -13.25 9.40
N GLU A 163 -7.94 -12.69 9.21
CA GLU A 163 -7.16 -12.06 10.27
C GLU A 163 -6.66 -10.68 9.83
N ALA A 164 -6.48 -9.77 10.79
CA ALA A 164 -5.74 -8.52 10.59
C ALA A 164 -4.63 -8.40 11.64
N GLN A 165 -3.40 -8.18 11.18
CA GLN A 165 -2.24 -7.90 12.03
C GLN A 165 -1.93 -6.40 11.94
N TYR A 166 -1.77 -5.76 13.09
CA TYR A 166 -1.43 -4.34 13.24
C TYR A 166 -0.04 -4.26 13.89
N CYS A 167 0.87 -3.52 13.28
CA CYS A 167 2.26 -3.39 13.71
C CYS A 167 2.67 -1.91 13.87
N HIS A 168 3.82 -1.72 14.52
CA HIS A 168 4.50 -0.43 14.74
C HIS A 168 3.74 0.55 15.64
N LEU A 169 2.88 0.06 16.53
CA LEU A 169 2.19 0.92 17.49
C LEU A 169 3.17 1.57 18.48
N ARG A 170 2.75 2.70 19.05
CA ARG A 170 3.56 3.47 20.01
C ARG A 170 3.79 2.67 21.28
N GLN A 171 4.98 2.77 21.85
CA GLN A 171 5.35 2.12 23.09
C GLN A 171 4.33 2.43 24.20
N ASN A 172 3.85 1.39 24.89
CA ASN A 172 2.91 1.46 25.99
C ASN A 172 1.55 2.07 25.60
N SER A 173 1.17 2.00 24.32
CA SER A 173 -0.10 2.54 23.84
C SER A 173 -1.15 1.48 23.55
N VAL A 174 -0.82 0.20 23.60
CA VAL A 174 -1.77 -0.87 23.27
C VAL A 174 -2.76 -1.03 24.43
N VAL A 175 -4.06 -0.88 24.14
CA VAL A 175 -5.13 -0.87 25.17
C VAL A 175 -5.95 -2.15 25.21
N VAL A 176 -5.72 -3.08 24.29
CA VAL A 176 -6.42 -4.36 24.19
C VAL A 176 -5.59 -5.53 24.73
N LYS A 177 -6.26 -6.65 25.02
CA LYS A 177 -5.64 -7.87 25.55
C LYS A 177 -6.10 -9.10 24.77
N PRO A 178 -5.29 -10.18 24.70
CA PRO A 178 -5.73 -11.45 24.13
C PRO A 178 -7.07 -11.91 24.73
N GLY A 179 -7.95 -12.41 23.86
CA GLY A 179 -9.31 -12.85 24.22
C GLY A 179 -10.38 -11.76 24.16
N MET A 180 -10.00 -10.48 24.13
CA MET A 180 -10.95 -9.37 24.07
C MET A 180 -11.70 -9.34 22.74
N GLN A 181 -13.01 -9.11 22.80
CA GLN A 181 -13.84 -8.82 21.63
C GLN A 181 -13.79 -7.32 21.33
N VAL A 182 -13.57 -6.98 20.07
CA VAL A 182 -13.58 -5.59 19.59
C VAL A 182 -14.60 -5.42 18.49
N GLN A 183 -15.14 -4.21 18.36
CA GLN A 183 -15.97 -3.79 17.24
C GLN A 183 -15.14 -2.97 16.26
N LYS A 184 -15.59 -2.86 15.01
CA LYS A 184 -15.01 -1.92 14.04
C LYS A 184 -14.94 -0.51 14.66
N GLY A 185 -13.79 0.16 14.55
CA GLY A 185 -13.56 1.49 15.11
C GLY A 185 -13.12 1.49 16.59
N THR A 186 -13.07 0.33 17.26
CA THR A 186 -12.52 0.25 18.63
C THR A 186 -11.06 0.67 18.61
N VAL A 187 -10.67 1.57 19.51
CA VAL A 187 -9.27 2.00 19.67
C VAL A 187 -8.44 0.81 20.17
N LEU A 188 -7.37 0.51 19.44
CA LEU A 188 -6.43 -0.57 19.71
C LEU A 188 -5.16 -0.08 20.39
N GLY A 189 -4.75 1.14 20.02
CA GLY A 189 -3.64 1.88 20.60
C GLY A 189 -3.34 3.10 19.76
N MET A 190 -2.08 3.55 19.72
CA MET A 190 -1.68 4.75 18.99
C MET A 190 -0.64 4.43 17.92
N VAL A 191 -0.65 5.18 16.82
CA VAL A 191 0.40 5.14 15.79
C VAL A 191 1.76 5.40 16.44
N GLY A 192 2.74 4.56 16.12
CA GLY A 192 4.09 4.64 16.65
C GLY A 192 5.15 4.52 15.58
N ASN A 193 6.34 4.13 16.01
CA ASN A 193 7.52 3.88 15.19
C ASN A 193 8.38 2.78 15.85
N SER A 194 7.73 1.75 16.39
CA SER A 194 8.39 0.62 17.06
C SER A 194 8.66 -0.53 16.08
N GLY A 195 9.64 -1.37 16.38
CA GLY A 195 10.02 -2.49 15.49
C GLY A 195 10.78 -2.03 14.24
N GLU A 196 10.56 -2.69 13.12
CA GLU A 196 11.22 -2.39 11.83
C GLU A 196 10.57 -1.22 11.09
N ALA A 197 10.58 -0.03 11.71
CA ALA A 197 9.94 1.17 11.17
C ALA A 197 10.95 2.32 10.97
N SER A 198 10.83 3.03 9.83
CA SER A 198 11.69 4.17 9.48
C SER A 198 10.93 5.51 9.43
N PHE A 199 9.65 5.52 9.77
CA PHE A 199 8.78 6.69 9.90
C PHE A 199 7.54 6.32 10.72
N PRO A 200 6.84 7.28 11.35
CA PRO A 200 5.66 6.97 12.15
C PRO A 200 4.46 6.49 11.32
N HIS A 201 4.00 5.27 11.56
CA HIS A 201 2.88 4.65 10.84
C HIS A 201 2.26 3.48 11.61
N VAL A 202 1.09 3.03 11.16
CA VAL A 202 0.61 1.67 11.44
C VAL A 202 0.71 0.85 10.16
N HIS A 203 1.38 -0.29 10.26
CA HIS A 203 1.37 -1.31 9.20
C HIS A 203 0.22 -2.28 9.48
N VAL A 204 -0.57 -2.60 8.45
CA VAL A 204 -1.65 -3.59 8.55
C VAL A 204 -1.54 -4.65 7.47
N THR A 205 -1.36 -5.90 7.89
CA THR A 205 -1.49 -7.07 7.03
C THR A 205 -2.87 -7.69 7.21
N PHE A 206 -3.64 -7.81 6.13
CA PHE A 206 -4.84 -8.65 6.11
C PHE A 206 -4.48 -10.04 5.62
N ARG A 207 -5.03 -11.07 6.26
CA ARG A 207 -4.86 -12.47 5.83
C ARG A 207 -6.20 -13.15 5.63
N TYR A 208 -6.28 -13.99 4.61
CA TYR A 208 -7.39 -14.92 4.41
C TYR A 208 -6.83 -16.34 4.31
N GLN A 209 -7.32 -17.25 5.15
CA GLN A 209 -6.84 -18.63 5.26
C GLN A 209 -5.30 -18.70 5.41
N GLY A 210 -4.76 -17.80 6.24
CA GLY A 210 -3.33 -17.72 6.54
C GLY A 210 -2.47 -17.03 5.47
N LYS A 211 -3.03 -16.61 4.33
CA LYS A 211 -2.29 -15.94 3.24
C LYS A 211 -2.50 -14.43 3.26
N PRO A 212 -1.45 -13.60 3.12
CA PRO A 212 -1.60 -12.16 2.95
C PRO A 212 -2.48 -11.80 1.75
N VAL A 213 -3.32 -10.77 1.94
CA VAL A 213 -4.26 -10.27 0.95
C VAL A 213 -4.01 -8.78 0.77
N ASP A 214 -3.77 -8.35 -0.48
CA ASP A 214 -3.82 -6.94 -0.83
C ASP A 214 -5.28 -6.45 -0.72
N PRO A 215 -5.58 -5.53 0.22
CA PRO A 215 -6.95 -5.11 0.46
C PRO A 215 -7.56 -4.29 -0.69
N PHE A 216 -6.75 -3.79 -1.63
CA PHE A 216 -7.24 -3.02 -2.79
C PHE A 216 -7.72 -3.89 -3.96
N VAL A 217 -7.33 -5.17 -4.00
CA VAL A 217 -7.66 -6.07 -5.11
C VAL A 217 -8.30 -7.39 -4.67
N GLY A 218 -8.16 -7.78 -3.40
CA GLY A 218 -8.80 -8.95 -2.83
C GLY A 218 -7.99 -10.25 -2.96
N PRO A 219 -8.49 -11.35 -2.35
CA PRO A 219 -7.72 -12.59 -2.15
C PRO A 219 -7.46 -13.37 -3.44
N ASP A 220 -8.30 -13.21 -4.47
CA ASP A 220 -8.23 -14.00 -5.71
C ASP A 220 -7.46 -13.29 -6.84
N ALA A 221 -6.89 -12.12 -6.56
CA ALA A 221 -6.25 -11.30 -7.57
C ALA A 221 -4.89 -11.90 -8.02
N LYS A 222 -4.66 -11.95 -9.33
CA LYS A 222 -3.38 -12.43 -9.92
C LYS A 222 -2.19 -11.52 -9.57
N ILE A 223 -1.03 -12.13 -9.30
CA ILE A 223 0.27 -11.45 -9.09
C ILE A 223 0.52 -10.39 -10.16
N GLY A 224 1.16 -9.29 -9.75
CA GLY A 224 1.43 -8.12 -10.57
C GLY A 224 0.43 -6.98 -10.37
N CYS A 225 0.53 -5.98 -11.24
CA CYS A 225 -0.31 -4.80 -11.25
C CYS A 225 -1.36 -4.85 -12.38
N ASN A 226 -2.28 -3.88 -12.45
CA ASN A 226 -3.39 -3.85 -13.42
C ASN A 226 -4.29 -5.09 -13.38
N THR A 227 -4.43 -5.68 -12.19
CA THR A 227 -5.31 -6.83 -11.95
C THR A 227 -6.76 -6.38 -11.70
N ALA A 228 -7.70 -7.30 -11.86
CA ALA A 228 -9.11 -7.05 -11.54
C ALA A 228 -9.24 -6.68 -10.06
N ARG A 229 -9.98 -5.61 -9.77
CA ARG A 229 -10.11 -5.08 -8.40
C ARG A 229 -11.38 -5.64 -7.75
N ASN A 230 -11.19 -6.38 -6.66
CA ASN A 230 -12.26 -6.76 -5.74
C ASN A 230 -11.85 -6.38 -4.30
N PRO A 231 -11.82 -5.08 -3.97
CA PRO A 231 -11.30 -4.61 -2.69
C PRO A 231 -12.13 -5.13 -1.51
N ILE A 232 -11.48 -5.33 -0.37
CA ILE A 232 -12.12 -5.80 0.87
C ILE A 232 -12.53 -4.65 1.81
N TRP A 233 -12.34 -3.41 1.36
CA TRP A 233 -12.72 -2.21 2.10
C TRP A 233 -14.24 -2.06 2.19
N ASP A 234 -14.75 -1.59 3.32
CA ASP A 234 -16.15 -1.25 3.51
C ASP A 234 -16.55 0.03 2.77
N LYS A 235 -15.61 0.94 2.64
CA LYS A 235 -15.67 2.19 1.88
C LYS A 235 -14.42 2.26 1.01
N PRO A 236 -14.55 2.66 -0.27
CA PRO A 236 -13.39 2.85 -1.12
C PRO A 236 -12.36 3.77 -0.47
N ILE A 237 -11.09 3.34 -0.48
CA ILE A 237 -9.95 4.18 -0.16
C ILE A 237 -9.29 4.59 -1.48
N ASP A 238 -9.10 5.89 -1.67
CA ASP A 238 -8.48 6.41 -2.90
C ASP A 238 -7.04 5.95 -3.04
N TYR A 239 -6.67 5.59 -4.27
CA TYR A 239 -5.30 5.27 -4.62
C TYR A 239 -4.52 6.56 -4.90
N VAL A 240 -3.67 6.95 -3.96
CA VAL A 240 -2.82 8.14 -4.04
C VAL A 240 -1.36 7.70 -3.87
N PRO A 241 -0.65 7.35 -4.96
CA PRO A 241 0.72 6.84 -4.89
C PRO A 241 1.78 7.94 -4.79
N THR A 242 1.41 9.20 -5.02
CA THR A 242 2.31 10.35 -4.97
C THR A 242 1.62 11.47 -4.22
N GLY A 243 2.29 12.09 -3.25
CA GLY A 243 1.69 13.15 -2.44
C GLY A 243 2.70 13.89 -1.56
N LEU A 244 2.21 14.92 -0.87
CA LEU A 244 3.00 15.70 0.09
C LEU A 244 2.89 15.13 1.50
N ILE A 245 4.01 15.16 2.22
CA ILE A 245 4.08 14.85 3.65
C ILE A 245 4.08 16.15 4.44
N ARG A 246 5.12 16.97 4.23
CA ARG A 246 5.34 18.26 4.92
C ARG A 246 6.10 19.22 4.04
N ALA A 247 6.03 20.51 4.38
CA ALA A 247 6.85 21.55 3.78
C ALA A 247 6.99 22.71 4.77
N GLY A 248 8.14 23.38 4.75
CA GLY A 248 8.44 24.46 5.68
C GLY A 248 9.71 25.20 5.30
N PHE A 249 10.11 26.13 6.16
CA PHE A 249 11.38 26.85 6.03
C PHE A 249 12.41 26.33 7.03
N ALA A 250 13.68 26.36 6.65
CA ALA A 250 14.78 25.93 7.50
C ALA A 250 15.96 26.93 7.43
N PRO A 251 16.60 27.24 8.58
CA PRO A 251 17.78 28.11 8.63
C PRO A 251 19.09 27.38 8.31
N LYS A 252 19.00 26.10 7.94
CA LYS A 252 20.10 25.19 7.58
C LYS A 252 19.57 24.12 6.63
N GLN A 253 20.47 23.37 6.01
CA GLN A 253 20.09 22.24 5.16
C GLN A 253 19.27 21.21 5.96
N PRO A 254 18.04 20.86 5.51
CA PRO A 254 17.27 19.81 6.13
C PRO A 254 17.81 18.43 5.72
N ASP A 255 17.60 17.45 6.58
CA ASP A 255 17.84 16.03 6.31
C ASP A 255 16.61 15.22 6.75
N GLU A 256 16.51 13.97 6.29
CA GLU A 256 15.31 13.17 6.57
C GLU A 256 15.10 12.93 8.07
N ASN A 257 16.16 12.76 8.87
CA ASN A 257 16.01 12.49 10.29
C ASN A 257 15.42 13.70 11.00
N THR A 258 15.93 14.89 10.71
CA THR A 258 15.43 16.12 11.32
C THR A 258 13.99 16.41 10.92
N VAL A 259 13.64 16.16 9.66
CA VAL A 259 12.26 16.33 9.18
C VAL A 259 11.31 15.31 9.80
N TRP A 260 11.67 14.02 9.85
CA TRP A 260 10.84 12.99 10.51
C TRP A 260 10.72 13.18 12.02
N ALA A 261 11.73 13.79 12.67
CA ALA A 261 11.65 14.19 14.07
C ALA A 261 10.70 15.40 14.31
N GLY A 262 10.15 16.00 13.25
CA GLY A 262 9.24 17.14 13.34
C GLY A 262 9.96 18.50 13.48
N GLN A 263 11.24 18.60 13.15
CA GLN A 263 11.93 19.90 13.08
C GLN A 263 11.36 20.78 11.95
N PHE A 264 11.74 22.05 11.95
CA PHE A 264 11.36 23.04 10.95
C PHE A 264 9.84 23.27 10.87
N SER A 265 9.21 23.37 12.04
CA SER A 265 7.78 23.69 12.22
C SER A 265 7.56 25.11 12.73
N GLU A 266 8.65 25.87 12.90
CA GLU A 266 8.64 27.25 13.34
C GLU A 266 8.02 28.16 12.27
N THR A 267 7.20 29.11 12.71
CA THR A 267 6.62 30.16 11.86
C THR A 267 7.47 31.43 11.83
N ALA A 268 8.52 31.49 12.65
CA ALA A 268 9.48 32.58 12.68
C ALA A 268 10.90 32.04 12.79
N LEU A 269 11.84 32.66 12.07
CA LEU A 269 13.27 32.32 12.08
C LEU A 269 14.12 33.57 12.32
N PRO A 270 15.33 33.44 12.88
CA PRO A 270 16.22 34.58 13.07
C PRO A 270 16.62 35.21 11.73
N VAL A 271 16.57 36.54 11.62
CA VAL A 271 17.02 37.26 10.40
C VAL A 271 18.50 37.01 10.09
N ASN A 272 19.32 36.73 11.11
CA ASN A 272 20.74 36.40 10.97
C ASN A 272 20.98 34.91 10.62
N SER A 273 19.95 34.15 10.27
CA SER A 273 20.10 32.78 9.77
C SER A 273 21.06 32.75 8.56
N PRO A 274 21.99 31.80 8.46
CA PRO A 274 22.99 31.78 7.38
C PRO A 274 22.40 31.48 6.00
N VAL A 275 21.20 30.87 5.97
CA VAL A 275 20.45 30.55 4.77
C VAL A 275 18.97 30.54 5.10
N LEU A 276 18.12 30.86 4.14
CA LEU A 276 16.69 30.59 4.16
C LEU A 276 16.38 29.55 3.09
N LEU A 277 16.06 28.33 3.50
CA LEU A 277 15.67 27.24 2.60
C LEU A 277 14.19 26.95 2.75
N PHE A 278 13.46 26.90 1.64
CA PHE A 278 12.14 26.29 1.59
C PHE A 278 12.31 24.83 1.17
N TRP A 279 11.87 23.92 2.03
CA TRP A 279 11.99 22.48 1.85
C TRP A 279 10.62 21.84 1.72
N VAL A 280 10.57 20.74 0.97
CA VAL A 280 9.35 19.98 0.74
C VAL A 280 9.69 18.51 0.89
N GLN A 281 8.87 17.79 1.65
CA GLN A 281 8.94 16.35 1.80
C GLN A 281 7.71 15.74 1.11
N SER A 282 7.94 14.89 0.12
CA SER A 282 6.90 14.18 -0.62
C SER A 282 7.19 12.68 -0.68
N TYR A 283 6.21 11.90 -1.09
CA TYR A 283 6.35 10.46 -1.33
C TYR A 283 5.99 10.09 -2.77
N GLY A 284 6.58 8.99 -3.25
CA GLY A 284 6.25 8.34 -4.52
C GLY A 284 6.44 9.18 -5.76
N VAL A 285 7.50 9.98 -5.79
CA VAL A 285 7.90 10.69 -7.00
C VAL A 285 8.46 9.71 -8.02
N LEU A 286 8.24 9.98 -9.31
CA LEU A 286 8.76 9.18 -10.41
C LEU A 286 9.75 10.00 -11.25
N LYS A 287 10.60 9.30 -11.99
CA LYS A 287 11.41 9.92 -13.04
C LYS A 287 10.49 10.64 -14.03
N GLY A 288 10.81 11.89 -14.36
CA GLY A 288 10.00 12.70 -15.27
C GLY A 288 8.94 13.58 -14.59
N ASP A 289 8.66 13.36 -13.30
CA ASP A 289 7.88 14.32 -12.53
C ASP A 289 8.62 15.67 -12.48
N ARG A 290 7.87 16.77 -12.48
CA ARG A 290 8.44 18.12 -12.48
C ARG A 290 8.09 18.82 -11.18
N GLU A 291 9.10 19.35 -10.52
CA GLU A 291 8.93 20.20 -9.35
C GLU A 291 9.27 21.65 -9.65
N GLN A 292 8.45 22.56 -9.13
CA GLN A 292 8.61 23.99 -9.29
C GLN A 292 8.61 24.68 -7.94
N TYR A 293 9.56 25.59 -7.75
CA TYR A 293 9.71 26.42 -6.57
C TYR A 293 9.54 27.89 -6.92
N LYS A 294 8.78 28.62 -6.11
CA LYS A 294 8.81 30.08 -6.06
C LYS A 294 9.01 30.54 -4.63
N ILE A 295 9.93 31.49 -4.40
CA ILE A 295 10.15 32.10 -3.09
C ILE A 295 10.13 33.61 -3.26
N PHE A 296 9.37 34.28 -2.42
CA PHE A 296 9.14 35.72 -2.43
C PHE A 296 9.69 36.34 -1.15
N ALA A 297 10.45 37.42 -1.32
CA ALA A 297 10.90 38.27 -0.22
C ALA A 297 9.72 39.11 0.35
N PRO A 298 9.89 39.77 1.52
CA PRO A 298 8.84 40.56 2.15
C PRO A 298 8.32 41.72 1.29
N ASP A 299 9.16 42.28 0.43
CA ASP A 299 8.80 43.32 -0.55
C ASP A 299 8.04 42.77 -1.78
N GLY A 300 7.80 41.45 -1.83
CA GLY A 300 7.15 40.77 -2.94
C GLY A 300 8.09 40.37 -4.08
N LYS A 301 9.39 40.70 -4.01
CA LYS A 301 10.35 40.32 -5.04
C LYS A 301 10.53 38.80 -5.08
N THR A 302 10.45 38.22 -6.27
CA THR A 302 10.77 36.81 -6.49
C THR A 302 12.27 36.60 -6.38
N ILE A 303 12.69 35.75 -5.43
CA ILE A 303 14.07 35.38 -5.15
C ILE A 303 14.44 34.02 -5.76
N VAL A 304 13.48 33.10 -5.77
CA VAL A 304 13.60 31.80 -6.46
C VAL A 304 12.42 31.64 -7.40
N ASN A 305 12.70 31.18 -8.61
CA ASN A 305 11.72 30.71 -9.59
C ASN A 305 12.39 29.59 -10.39
N ASP A 306 12.45 28.40 -9.80
CA ASP A 306 13.15 27.24 -10.35
C ASP A 306 12.16 26.15 -10.73
N SER A 307 12.48 25.39 -11.77
CA SER A 307 11.70 24.26 -12.24
C SER A 307 12.63 23.19 -12.76
N LYS A 308 12.54 21.99 -12.19
CA LYS A 308 13.41 20.87 -12.55
C LYS A 308 12.66 19.57 -12.62
N GLU A 309 13.19 18.67 -13.43
CA GLU A 309 12.70 17.32 -13.57
C GLU A 309 13.36 16.42 -12.52
N ILE A 310 12.58 15.51 -11.94
CA ILE A 310 13.04 14.53 -10.97
C ILE A 310 13.80 13.43 -11.74
N PRO A 311 15.09 13.18 -11.41
CA PRO A 311 15.96 12.35 -12.24
C PRO A 311 15.71 10.84 -12.10
N ALA A 312 15.16 10.42 -10.96
CA ALA A 312 14.95 9.02 -10.62
C ALA A 312 13.72 8.89 -9.68
N PRO A 313 13.01 7.75 -9.70
CA PRO A 313 11.92 7.53 -8.77
C PRO A 313 12.45 7.49 -7.33
N SER A 314 11.64 7.98 -6.38
CA SER A 314 11.94 7.86 -4.97
C SER A 314 10.67 7.70 -4.14
N ARG A 315 10.70 6.78 -3.18
CA ARG A 315 9.60 6.57 -2.23
C ARG A 315 9.42 7.73 -1.27
N THR A 316 10.53 8.38 -0.90
CA THR A 316 10.58 9.62 -0.13
C THR A 316 11.49 10.61 -0.84
N TRP A 317 11.04 11.86 -0.99
CA TRP A 317 11.76 12.91 -1.70
C TRP A 317 11.83 14.14 -0.80
N LEU A 318 13.03 14.64 -0.53
CA LEU A 318 13.27 15.82 0.33
C LEU A 318 14.12 16.90 -0.38
N PRO A 319 13.57 17.54 -1.44
CA PRO A 319 14.18 18.68 -2.10
C PRO A 319 14.06 19.96 -1.27
N TYR A 320 14.90 20.93 -1.60
CA TYR A 320 14.81 22.29 -1.10
C TYR A 320 15.38 23.29 -2.12
N ALA A 321 14.92 24.53 -2.02
CA ALA A 321 15.47 25.68 -2.73
C ALA A 321 15.53 26.88 -1.80
N GLY A 322 16.39 27.87 -2.07
CA GLY A 322 16.49 29.00 -1.16
C GLY A 322 17.60 29.98 -1.46
N LYS A 323 17.87 30.84 -0.48
CA LYS A 323 18.81 31.94 -0.58
C LYS A 323 19.78 31.92 0.60
N ARG A 324 21.08 32.04 0.33
CA ARG A 324 22.11 32.27 1.36
C ARG A 324 22.01 33.70 1.88
N ASN A 325 22.25 33.88 3.17
CA ASN A 325 22.41 35.19 3.78
C ASN A 325 23.87 35.63 3.60
N SER A 326 24.08 36.73 2.88
CA SER A 326 25.42 37.25 2.62
C SER A 326 25.41 38.77 2.60
N THR A 327 26.57 39.40 2.77
CA THR A 327 26.72 40.86 2.76
C THR A 327 26.13 41.52 1.51
N ASN A 328 26.27 40.87 0.35
CA ASN A 328 25.80 41.39 -0.93
C ASN A 328 24.33 41.01 -1.25
N SER A 329 23.76 40.07 -0.50
CA SER A 329 22.37 39.62 -0.68
C SER A 329 21.80 39.18 0.67
N PRO A 330 21.59 40.13 1.60
CA PRO A 330 21.17 39.79 2.95
C PRO A 330 19.73 39.26 2.96
N LEU A 331 19.40 38.46 3.96
CA LEU A 331 18.02 38.20 4.33
C LEU A 331 17.44 39.44 5.02
N THR A 332 16.25 39.85 4.62
CA THR A 332 15.56 41.00 5.18
C THR A 332 14.50 40.57 6.19
N PRO A 333 14.28 41.33 7.28
CA PRO A 333 13.16 41.10 8.18
C PRO A 333 11.82 41.16 7.46
N GLY A 334 10.83 40.44 7.99
CA GLY A 334 9.46 40.42 7.48
C GLY A 334 9.01 39.05 6.99
N VAL A 335 7.84 39.00 6.36
CA VAL A 335 7.19 37.74 5.95
C VAL A 335 7.72 37.29 4.59
N TRP A 336 8.41 36.16 4.60
CA TRP A 336 8.82 35.44 3.40
C TRP A 336 7.75 34.42 3.02
N ARG A 337 7.52 34.26 1.72
CA ARG A 337 6.48 33.35 1.20
C ARG A 337 7.10 32.38 0.21
N ALA A 338 6.62 31.15 0.17
CA ALA A 338 7.04 30.18 -0.82
C ALA A 338 5.87 29.36 -1.35
N GLU A 339 6.00 28.98 -2.61
CA GLU A 339 5.07 28.11 -3.32
C GLU A 339 5.84 26.95 -3.92
N TYR A 340 5.25 25.77 -3.85
CA TYR A 340 5.74 24.56 -4.50
C TYR A 340 4.63 23.90 -5.29
N ARG A 341 4.98 23.36 -6.45
CA ARG A 341 4.10 22.54 -7.29
C ARG A 341 4.87 21.33 -7.79
N LEU A 342 4.25 20.15 -7.67
CA LEU A 342 4.72 18.89 -8.24
C LEU A 342 3.71 18.42 -9.31
N THR A 343 4.19 18.11 -10.51
CA THR A 343 3.36 17.64 -11.62
C THR A 343 3.88 16.37 -12.27
N ARG A 344 2.96 15.61 -12.90
CA ARG A 344 3.26 14.49 -13.80
C ARG A 344 2.50 14.70 -15.11
N GLY A 345 3.23 15.03 -16.17
CA GLY A 345 2.62 15.62 -17.37
C GLY A 345 1.80 16.86 -16.98
N ASP A 346 0.55 16.90 -17.41
CA ASP A 346 -0.37 18.03 -17.12
C ASP A 346 -1.07 17.91 -15.75
N ARG A 347 -0.93 16.76 -15.07
CA ARG A 347 -1.59 16.53 -13.78
C ARG A 347 -0.78 17.15 -12.65
N VAL A 348 -1.43 18.02 -11.87
CA VAL A 348 -0.92 18.48 -10.57
C VAL A 348 -1.05 17.34 -9.57
N LEU A 349 0.08 16.89 -9.03
CA LEU A 349 0.12 15.85 -7.98
C LEU A 349 0.01 16.48 -6.60
N ALA A 350 0.65 17.63 -6.41
CA ALA A 350 0.63 18.33 -5.14
C ALA A 350 1.00 19.81 -5.28
N GLU A 351 0.42 20.64 -4.42
CA GLU A 351 0.73 22.06 -4.30
C GLU A 351 0.77 22.47 -2.84
N VAL A 352 1.70 23.35 -2.50
CA VAL A 352 1.78 23.88 -1.14
C VAL A 352 2.30 25.31 -1.13
N LYS A 353 1.68 26.14 -0.29
CA LYS A 353 2.14 27.49 0.04
C LYS A 353 2.50 27.56 1.51
N ARG A 354 3.60 28.24 1.83
CA ARG A 354 4.06 28.47 3.19
C ARG A 354 4.58 29.88 3.36
N GLU A 355 4.53 30.34 4.60
CA GLU A 355 5.08 31.62 5.01
C GLU A 355 5.97 31.43 6.23
N VAL A 356 6.96 32.30 6.40
CA VAL A 356 7.79 32.39 7.60
C VAL A 356 8.16 33.85 7.84
N GLU A 357 8.10 34.27 9.10
CA GLU A 357 8.56 35.59 9.52
C GLU A 357 10.06 35.55 9.84
N LEU A 358 10.85 36.45 9.25
CA LEU A 358 12.22 36.70 9.70
C LEU A 358 12.25 37.89 10.66
N ARG A 359 12.76 37.69 11.87
CA ARG A 359 12.88 38.73 12.91
C ARG A 359 14.09 38.56 13.80
#